data_AF-A0A109WCP3-F1
#
_entry.id   AF-A0A109WCP3-F1
#
_cell.length_a   1.000
_cell.length_b   1.000
_cell.length_c   1.000
_cell.angle_alpha   90.00
_cell.angle_beta   90.00
_cell.angle_gamma   90.00
#
_symmetry.space_group_name_H-M   'P 1'
#
loop_
_entity.id
_entity.type
_entity.pdbx_description
1 polymer ?
#
loop_
_entity_poly.entity_id
_entity_poly.type
_entity_poly.pdbx_seq_one_letter_code
_entity_poly.pdbx_strand_id
1 'polypeptide(L)'
;MEILTLFVIILEILFLFFIISKENNLYFKKIYETMGKNFVKRSKLEIEFRNKRFDKKSYIIFFAIFLFSLFLDTKMITIIFISFIMFFLLKLQISYEKFSKVFINYNPNVKKYNFYLLFILFLQVATIILTFFISR
;
A
#
# COMPACT_ATOMS: atom_id res chain seq x y z
N MET A 1 13.66 23.48 -4.33
CA MET A 1 12.79 22.35 -3.98
C MET A 1 12.83 21.37 -5.13
N GLU A 2 13.24 20.12 -4.90
CA GLU A 2 13.32 19.12 -5.96
C GLU A 2 11.91 18.79 -6.47
N ILE A 3 11.77 18.58 -7.79
CA ILE A 3 10.49 18.23 -8.44
C ILE A 3 9.81 17.04 -7.76
N LEU A 4 10.60 16.11 -7.23
CA LEU A 4 10.13 14.94 -6.49
C LEU A 4 9.41 15.34 -5.19
N THR A 5 9.97 16.27 -4.42
CA THR A 5 9.36 16.76 -3.17
C THR A 5 8.03 17.44 -3.45
N LEU A 6 7.96 18.27 -4.50
CA LEU A 6 6.72 18.92 -4.93
C LEU A 6 5.66 17.89 -5.34
N PHE A 7 6.06 16.85 -6.09
CA PHE A 7 5.16 15.78 -6.51
C PHE A 7 4.60 14.99 -5.32
N VAL A 8 5.43 14.66 -4.33
CA VAL A 8 5.01 13.99 -3.10
C VAL A 8 3.99 14.84 -2.34
N ILE A 9 4.25 16.14 -2.17
CA ILE A 9 3.34 17.07 -1.49
C ILE A 9 1.98 17.14 -2.20
N ILE A 10 1.98 17.27 -3.54
CA ILE A 10 0.73 17.29 -4.33
C ILE A 10 -0.05 15.98 -4.15
N LEU A 11 0.65 14.85 -4.15
CA LEU A 11 0.03 13.53 -4.00
C LEU A 11 -0.56 13.35 -2.59
N GLU A 12 0.12 13.83 -1.55
CA GLU A 12 -0.38 13.85 -0.17
C GLU A 12 -1.64 14.72 -0.03
N ILE A 13 -1.65 15.92 -0.63
CA ILE A 13 -2.82 16.82 -0.63
C ILE A 13 -4.02 16.16 -1.34
N LEU A 14 -3.80 15.57 -2.51
CA LEU A 14 -4.84 14.86 -3.27
C LEU A 14 -5.38 13.67 -2.47
N PHE A 15 -4.50 12.94 -1.80
CA PHE A 15 -4.89 11.80 -0.96
C PHE A 15 -5.75 12.25 0.23
N LEU A 16 -5.37 13.34 0.90
CA LEU A 16 -6.17 13.97 1.97
C LEU A 16 -7.56 14.37 1.46
N PHE A 17 -7.62 15.05 0.32
CA PHE A 17 -8.89 15.45 -0.29
C PHE A 17 -9.75 14.24 -0.63
N PHE A 18 -9.15 13.17 -1.16
CA PHE A 18 -9.84 11.92 -1.46
C PHE A 18 -10.42 11.26 -0.20
N ILE A 19 -9.65 11.17 0.89
CA ILE A 19 -10.13 10.59 2.15
C ILE A 19 -11.30 11.41 2.71
N ILE A 20 -11.18 12.74 2.76
CA ILE A 20 -12.25 13.62 3.26
C ILE A 20 -13.51 13.51 2.38
N SER A 21 -13.32 13.49 1.06
CA SER A 21 -14.42 13.36 0.10
C SER A 21 -15.11 11.99 0.20
N LYS A 22 -14.35 10.91 0.40
CA LYS A 22 -14.90 9.55 0.56
C LYS A 22 -15.85 9.46 1.76
N GLU A 23 -15.54 10.14 2.86
CA GLU A 23 -16.37 10.07 4.07
C GLU A 23 -17.59 10.99 4.03
N ASN A 24 -17.43 12.19 3.47
CA ASN A 24 -18.47 13.23 3.51
C ASN A 24 -19.33 13.30 2.23
N ASN A 25 -18.92 12.65 1.13
CA ASN A 25 -19.63 12.70 -0.14
C ASN A 25 -20.09 11.29 -0.60
N LEU A 26 -21.40 11.12 -0.74
CA LEU A 26 -22.04 9.88 -1.18
C LEU A 26 -21.55 9.42 -2.57
N TYR A 27 -21.24 10.36 -3.47
CA TYR A 27 -20.74 10.05 -4.81
C TYR A 27 -19.37 9.37 -4.75
N PHE A 28 -18.43 9.95 -4.00
CA PHE A 28 -17.09 9.37 -3.82
C PHE A 28 -17.13 8.05 -3.06
N LYS A 29 -18.03 7.93 -2.08
CA LYS A 29 -18.27 6.66 -1.38
C LYS A 29 -18.70 5.56 -2.35
N LYS A 30 -19.66 5.86 -3.24
CA LYS A 30 -20.15 4.90 -4.27
C LYS A 30 -19.05 4.52 -5.27
N ILE A 31 -18.20 5.47 -5.67
CA ILE A 31 -17.04 5.20 -6.52
C ILE A 31 -16.08 4.21 -5.85
N TYR A 32 -15.72 4.46 -4.59
CA TYR A 32 -14.81 3.60 -3.84
C TYR A 32 -15.36 2.17 -3.68
N GLU A 33 -16.65 2.03 -3.34
CA GLU A 33 -17.31 0.73 -3.23
C GLU A 33 -17.38 0.00 -4.57
N THR A 34 -17.64 0.72 -5.67
CA THR A 34 -17.70 0.16 -7.02
C THR A 34 -16.31 -0.31 -7.48
N MET A 35 -15.26 0.44 -7.19
CA MET A 35 -13.88 0.01 -7.46
C MET A 35 -13.53 -1.28 -6.71
N GLY A 36 -13.88 -1.37 -5.41
CA GLY A 36 -13.68 -2.59 -4.63
C GLY A 36 -14.40 -3.80 -5.24
N LYS A 37 -15.68 -3.66 -5.59
CA LYS A 37 -16.46 -4.72 -6.23
C LYS A 37 -15.87 -5.16 -7.57
N ASN A 38 -15.47 -4.19 -8.40
CA ASN A 38 -14.84 -4.47 -9.70
C ASN A 38 -13.49 -5.17 -9.53
N PHE A 39 -12.71 -4.79 -8.52
CA PHE A 39 -11.44 -5.45 -8.21
C PHE A 39 -11.64 -6.90 -7.80
N VAL A 40 -12.57 -7.20 -6.88
CA VAL A 40 -12.90 -8.58 -6.49
C VAL A 40 -13.36 -9.38 -7.71
N LYS A 41 -14.25 -8.82 -8.53
CA LYS A 41 -14.77 -9.48 -9.74
C LYS A 41 -13.67 -9.80 -10.76
N ARG A 42 -12.71 -8.89 -10.97
CA ARG A 42 -11.61 -9.07 -11.93
C ARG A 42 -10.49 -9.96 -11.40
N SER A 43 -10.13 -9.77 -10.14
CA SER A 43 -9.05 -10.51 -9.50
C SER A 43 -9.44 -11.94 -9.16
N LYS A 44 -10.75 -12.26 -9.05
CA LYS A 44 -11.26 -13.57 -8.63
C LYS A 44 -10.64 -14.06 -7.31
N LEU A 45 -10.12 -13.14 -6.49
CA LEU A 45 -9.53 -13.46 -5.19
C LEU A 45 -10.65 -13.47 -4.14
N GLU A 46 -10.65 -14.49 -3.28
CA GLU A 46 -11.52 -14.49 -2.10
C GLU A 46 -10.88 -13.61 -1.02
N ILE A 47 -11.20 -12.31 -1.05
CA ILE A 47 -10.73 -11.31 -0.09
C ILE A 47 -11.94 -10.64 0.55
N GLU A 48 -12.01 -10.69 1.88
CA GLU A 48 -12.95 -9.86 2.64
C GLU A 48 -12.47 -8.40 2.62
N PHE A 49 -13.17 -7.55 1.85
CA PHE A 49 -12.96 -6.11 1.91
C PHE A 49 -13.56 -5.56 3.21
N ARG A 50 -12.75 -5.53 4.28
CA ARG A 50 -13.12 -4.85 5.52
C ARG A 50 -12.93 -3.35 5.34
N ASN A 51 -14.03 -2.64 5.06
CA ASN A 51 -14.00 -1.19 4.87
C ASN A 51 -13.77 -0.51 6.23
N LYS A 52 -12.52 -0.17 6.52
CA LYS A 52 -12.15 0.52 7.76
C LYS A 52 -12.62 1.98 7.66
N ARG A 53 -13.51 2.41 8.56
CA ARG A 53 -13.87 3.83 8.69
C ARG A 53 -12.69 4.57 9.34
N PHE A 54 -12.35 5.74 8.85
CA PHE A 54 -11.36 6.57 9.52
C PHE A 54 -12.06 7.26 10.70
N ASP A 55 -11.46 7.18 11.88
CA ASP A 55 -11.92 7.95 13.02
C ASP A 55 -11.22 9.31 13.05
N LYS A 56 -11.76 10.27 13.82
CA LYS A 56 -11.15 11.60 13.99
C LYS A 56 -9.68 11.52 14.43
N LYS A 57 -9.30 10.51 15.21
CA LYS A 57 -7.91 10.28 15.62
C LYS A 57 -7.02 9.92 14.43
N SER A 58 -7.50 9.09 13.49
CA SER A 58 -6.76 8.77 12.27
C SER A 58 -6.47 10.02 11.43
N TYR A 59 -7.40 10.98 11.35
CA TYR A 59 -7.17 12.26 10.67
C TYR A 59 -6.09 13.10 11.35
N ILE A 60 -6.09 13.18 12.69
CA ILE A 60 -5.07 13.90 13.46
C ILE A 60 -3.69 13.27 13.23
N ILE A 61 -3.59 11.94 13.26
CA ILE A 61 -2.35 11.21 13.00
C ILE A 61 -1.85 11.49 11.56
N PHE A 62 -2.74 11.46 10.57
CA PHE A 62 -2.39 11.79 9.19
C PHE A 62 -1.88 13.22 9.03
N PHE A 63 -2.53 14.19 9.69
CA PHE A 63 -2.11 15.58 9.65
C PHE A 63 -0.75 15.80 10.33
N ALA A 64 -0.50 15.11 11.44
CA ALA A 64 0.80 15.14 12.10
C ALA A 64 1.91 14.54 11.22
N ILE A 65 1.64 13.43 10.52
CA ILE A 65 2.57 12.83 9.56
C ILE A 65 2.84 13.78 8.39
N PHE A 66 1.81 14.46 7.87
CA PHE A 66 1.94 15.47 6.82
C PHE A 66 2.78 16.67 7.27
N LEU A 67 2.54 17.20 8.47
CA LEU A 67 3.37 18.27 9.01
C LEU A 67 4.82 17.83 9.17
N PHE A 68 5.04 16.60 9.64
CA PHE A 68 6.38 16.03 9.77
C PHE A 68 7.06 15.83 8.41
N SER A 69 6.32 15.44 7.36
CA SER A 69 6.87 15.23 6.02
C SER A 69 7.43 16.50 5.38
N LEU A 70 6.89 17.68 5.73
CA LEU A 70 7.40 18.97 5.27
C LEU A 70 8.82 19.29 5.76
N PHE A 71 9.27 18.66 6.85
CA PHE A 71 10.61 18.87 7.43
C PHE A 71 11.62 17.78 7.00
N LEU A 72 11.21 16.82 6.17
CA LEU A 72 12.07 15.73 5.75
C LEU A 72 12.80 16.05 4.45
N ASP A 73 14.11 15.80 4.42
CA ASP A 73 14.89 15.84 3.19
C ASP A 73 14.51 14.68 2.25
N THR A 74 14.74 14.85 0.94
CA THR A 74 14.44 13.83 -0.08
C THR A 74 15.05 12.46 0.25
N LYS A 75 16.29 12.44 0.77
CA LYS A 75 16.94 11.21 1.23
C LYS A 75 16.17 10.55 2.39
N MET A 76 15.70 11.33 3.37
CA MET A 76 14.94 10.82 4.51
C MET A 76 13.57 10.28 4.09
N ILE A 77 12.85 11.02 3.24
CA ILE A 77 11.57 10.59 2.66
C ILE A 77 11.74 9.24 1.96
N THR A 78 12.81 9.11 1.16
CA THR A 78 13.10 7.88 0.41
C THR A 78 13.38 6.70 1.34
N ILE A 79 14.16 6.89 2.41
CA ILE A 79 14.44 5.83 3.40
C ILE A 79 13.17 5.39 4.13
N ILE A 80 12.31 6.34 4.55
CA ILE A 80 11.03 6.03 5.19
C ILE A 80 10.13 5.25 4.23
N PHE A 81 10.06 5.67 2.97
CA PHE A 81 9.27 4.99 1.95
C PHE A 81 9.74 3.55 1.70
N ILE A 82 11.05 3.34 1.58
CA ILE A 82 11.63 1.99 1.43
C ILE A 82 11.34 1.13 2.67
N SER A 83 11.50 1.68 3.87
CA SER A 83 11.20 0.98 5.12
C SER A 83 9.73 0.54 5.18
N PHE A 84 8.83 1.40 4.73
CA PHE A 84 7.41 1.09 4.62
C PHE A 84 7.16 -0.03 3.60
N ILE A 85 7.76 0.03 2.40
CA ILE A 85 7.67 -1.05 1.40
C ILE A 85 8.15 -2.38 1.99
N MET A 86 9.28 -2.39 2.67
CA MET A 86 9.85 -3.61 3.26
C MET A 86 8.91 -4.21 4.32
N PHE A 87 8.33 -3.36 5.19
CA PHE A 87 7.32 -3.78 6.15
C PHE A 87 6.10 -4.43 5.48
N PHE A 88 5.62 -3.86 4.37
CA PHE A 88 4.52 -4.45 3.60
C PHE A 88 4.90 -5.77 2.95
N LEU A 89 6.10 -5.89 2.36
CA LEU A 89 6.60 -7.12 1.76
C LEU A 89 6.67 -8.27 2.78
N LEU A 90 7.11 -7.99 4.01
CA LEU A 90 7.07 -8.97 5.10
C LEU A 90 5.64 -9.43 5.40
N LYS A 91 4.69 -8.50 5.45
CA LYS A 91 3.29 -8.83 5.72
C LYS A 91 2.61 -9.61 4.59
N LEU A 92 3.12 -9.50 3.36
CA LEU A 92 2.67 -10.30 2.23
C LEU A 92 3.10 -11.76 2.35
N GLN A 93 4.12 -12.10 3.14
CA GLN A 93 4.47 -13.50 3.38
C GLN A 93 3.36 -14.17 4.20
N ILE A 94 2.55 -14.97 3.51
CA ILE A 94 1.43 -15.71 4.10
C ILE A 94 1.68 -17.21 4.03
N SER A 95 1.15 -17.95 5.00
CA SER A 95 1.15 -19.43 5.01
C SER A 95 0.46 -20.01 3.77
N TYR A 96 0.85 -21.23 3.36
CA TYR A 96 0.23 -21.94 2.25
C TYR A 96 -1.30 -22.07 2.38
N GLU A 97 -1.82 -22.34 3.58
CA GLU A 97 -3.28 -22.46 3.80
C GLU A 97 -4.02 -21.18 3.42
N LYS A 98 -3.50 -20.03 3.86
CA LYS A 98 -4.07 -18.71 3.57
C LYS A 98 -3.92 -18.35 2.09
N PHE A 99 -2.79 -18.71 1.48
CA PHE A 99 -2.59 -18.58 0.03
C PHE A 99 -3.61 -19.42 -0.75
N SER A 100 -3.80 -20.68 -0.38
CA SER A 100 -4.74 -21.60 -1.03
C SER A 100 -6.18 -21.07 -0.99
N LYS A 101 -6.60 -20.52 0.15
CA LYS A 101 -7.91 -19.86 0.30
C LYS A 101 -8.06 -18.65 -0.61
N VAL A 102 -7.10 -17.71 -0.60
CA VAL A 102 -7.18 -16.47 -1.39
C VAL A 102 -7.16 -16.76 -2.90
N PHE A 103 -6.39 -17.77 -3.33
CA PHE A 103 -6.18 -18.13 -4.72
C PHE A 103 -6.97 -19.37 -5.16
N ILE A 104 -8.06 -19.71 -4.46
CA ILE A 104 -8.84 -20.93 -4.72
C ILE A 104 -9.28 -21.05 -6.19
N ASN A 105 -9.66 -19.91 -6.80
CA ASN A 105 -10.09 -19.83 -8.20
C ASN A 105 -8.95 -19.98 -9.23
N TYR A 106 -7.69 -20.13 -8.79
CA TYR A 106 -6.49 -20.25 -9.62
C TYR A 106 -5.80 -21.62 -9.52
N ASN A 107 -6.46 -22.62 -8.92
CA ASN A 107 -5.92 -23.95 -8.68
C ASN A 107 -4.55 -23.89 -7.96
N PRO A 108 -4.54 -23.51 -6.67
CA PRO A 108 -3.33 -23.32 -5.90
C PRO A 108 -2.59 -24.66 -5.75
N ASN A 109 -1.28 -24.62 -5.88
CA ASN A 109 -0.42 -25.78 -5.66
C ASN A 109 0.91 -25.35 -5.03
N VAL A 110 1.66 -26.32 -4.50
CA VAL A 110 2.93 -26.05 -3.81
C VAL A 110 3.95 -25.37 -4.74
N LYS A 111 4.00 -25.73 -6.03
CA LYS A 111 4.92 -25.11 -7.00
C LYS A 111 4.64 -23.61 -7.19
N LYS A 112 3.37 -23.22 -7.36
CA LYS A 112 2.91 -21.83 -7.48
C LYS A 112 3.13 -21.05 -6.19
N TYR A 113 2.94 -21.68 -5.04
CA TYR A 113 3.24 -21.06 -3.75
C TYR A 113 4.73 -20.79 -3.57
N ASN A 114 5.59 -21.75 -3.93
CA ASN A 114 7.04 -21.56 -3.88
C ASN A 114 7.48 -20.44 -4.83
N PHE A 115 6.90 -20.37 -6.03
CA PHE A 115 7.16 -19.26 -6.96
C PHE A 115 6.70 -17.91 -6.38
N TYR A 116 5.56 -17.87 -5.72
CA TYR A 116 5.06 -16.68 -5.03
C TYR A 116 6.02 -16.21 -3.93
N LEU A 117 6.51 -17.13 -3.09
CA LEU A 117 7.51 -16.79 -2.06
C LEU A 117 8.83 -16.33 -2.67
N LEU A 118 9.29 -17.00 -3.74
CA LEU A 118 10.49 -16.61 -4.47
C LEU A 118 10.36 -15.20 -5.05
N PHE A 119 9.19 -14.86 -5.59
CA PHE A 119 8.90 -13.53 -6.09
C PHE A 119 8.92 -12.46 -4.98
N ILE A 120 8.35 -12.75 -3.81
CA ILE A 120 8.44 -11.85 -2.65
C ILE A 120 9.90 -11.66 -2.23
N LEU A 121 10.67 -12.75 -2.15
CA LEU A 121 12.09 -12.71 -1.79
C LEU A 121 12.89 -11.87 -2.80
N PHE A 122 12.64 -12.05 -4.09
CA PHE A 122 13.26 -11.26 -5.14
C PHE A 122 12.97 -9.75 -4.96
N LEU A 123 11.72 -9.37 -4.68
CA LEU A 123 11.36 -7.99 -4.41
C LEU A 123 12.07 -7.43 -3.16
N GLN A 124 12.21 -8.23 -2.10
CA GLN A 124 12.95 -7.83 -0.89
C GLN A 124 14.43 -7.58 -1.21
N VAL A 125 15.08 -8.49 -1.92
CA VAL A 125 16.50 -8.34 -2.32
C VAL A 125 16.68 -7.10 -3.20
N ALA A 126 15.82 -6.90 -4.20
CA ALA A 126 15.84 -5.70 -5.04
C ALA A 126 15.70 -4.41 -4.22
N THR A 127 14.82 -4.42 -3.21
CA THR A 127 14.61 -3.28 -2.32
C THR A 127 15.85 -3.00 -1.44
N ILE A 128 16.51 -4.04 -0.93
CA ILE A 128 17.77 -3.89 -0.16
C ILE A 128 18.86 -3.29 -1.04
N ILE A 129 19.03 -3.81 -2.25
CA ILE A 129 20.02 -3.31 -3.21
C ILE A 129 19.74 -1.83 -3.53
N LEU A 130 18.48 -1.48 -3.81
CA LEU A 130 18.07 -0.10 -4.06
C LEU A 130 18.39 0.81 -2.87
N THR A 131 18.14 0.35 -1.65
CA THR A 131 18.47 1.10 -0.42
C THR A 131 19.98 1.35 -0.31
N PHE A 132 20.80 0.33 -0.59
CA PHE A 132 22.26 0.44 -0.55
C PHE A 132 22.77 1.50 -1.54
N PHE A 133 22.23 1.55 -2.75
CA PHE A 133 22.60 2.57 -3.75
C PHE A 133 22.16 3.97 -3.36
N ILE A 134 21.00 4.12 -2.72
CA ILE A 134 20.46 5.42 -2.30
C ILE A 134 21.17 5.95 -1.05
N SER A 135 21.63 5.05 -0.17
CA SER A 135 22.33 5.41 1.06
C SER A 135 23.79 5.81 0.84
N ARG A 136 24.36 5.49 -0.33
CA ARG A 136 25.71 5.90 -0.72
C ARG A 136 25.71 7.34 -1.26
#